data_AF-A0AAD2V407-F1
#
_entry.id   AF-A0AAD2V407-F1
#
_cell.length_a   1.000
_cell.length_b   1.000
_cell.length_c   1.000
_cell.angle_alpha   90.00
_cell.angle_beta   90.00
_cell.angle_gamma   90.00
#
_symmetry.space_group_name_H-M   'P 1'
#
loop_
_entity.id
_entity.type
_entity.pdbx_description
1 polymer ?
#
loop_
_entity_poly.entity_id
_entity_poly.type
_entity_poly.pdbx_seq_one_letter_code
_entity_poly.pdbx_strand_id
1 'polypeptide(L)' 'MDYDIENITAYDNMNGAGILGKVTFLYENHSQSIVVHVDIPLDKEASLAVIEQRIFEQAKKQLKELASEI' A
#
# COMPACT_ATOMS: atom_id res chain seq x y z
N MET A 1 -4.10 7.18 -14.78
CA MET A 1 -3.11 6.67 -13.82
C MET A 1 -3.79 5.49 -13.19
N ASP A 2 -3.38 4.32 -13.63
CA ASP A 2 -3.94 3.06 -13.16
C ASP A 2 -3.09 2.58 -11.99
N TYR A 3 -3.69 1.77 -11.12
CA TYR A 3 -2.96 1.20 -10.00
C TYR A 3 -3.48 -0.20 -9.70
N ASP A 4 -2.56 -1.03 -9.22
CA ASP A 4 -2.84 -2.38 -8.79
C ASP A 4 -2.41 -2.55 -7.32
N ILE A 5 -3.27 -3.19 -6.54
CA ILE A 5 -2.98 -3.55 -5.15
C ILE A 5 -2.84 -5.06 -5.08
N GLU A 6 -1.69 -5.52 -4.59
CA GLU A 6 -1.32 -6.93 -4.56
C GLU A 6 -0.67 -7.29 -3.21
N ASN A 7 -0.47 -8.59 -2.98
CA ASN A 7 0.27 -9.13 -1.84
C ASN A 7 -0.23 -8.67 -0.46
N ILE A 8 -1.55 -8.46 -0.32
CA ILE A 8 -2.17 -8.10 0.96
C ILE A 8 -2.03 -9.27 1.93
N THR A 9 -1.20 -9.10 2.94
CA THR A 9 -0.82 -10.15 3.90
C THR A 9 -0.91 -9.62 5.32
N ALA A 10 -1.82 -10.18 6.12
CA ALA A 10 -1.89 -9.88 7.55
C ALA A 10 -0.78 -10.63 8.31
N TYR A 11 -0.18 -9.98 9.30
CA TYR A 11 0.75 -10.59 10.25
C TYR A 11 0.39 -10.23 11.68
N ASP A 12 0.60 -11.17 12.59
CA ASP A 12 0.35 -11.04 14.03
C ASP A 12 1.36 -11.95 14.73
N ASN A 13 2.51 -11.39 15.11
CA ASN A 13 3.64 -12.16 15.65
C ASN A 13 4.39 -11.37 16.75
N MET A 14 5.47 -11.94 17.29
CA MET A 14 6.24 -11.31 18.39
C MET A 14 6.82 -9.93 18.05
N ASN A 15 6.94 -9.58 16.77
CA ASN A 15 7.47 -8.30 16.30
C ASN A 15 6.36 -7.25 16.05
N GLY A 16 5.09 -7.60 16.27
CA GLY A 16 3.95 -6.72 16.09
C GLY A 16 2.84 -7.34 15.24
N ALA A 17 1.84 -6.52 14.94
CA ALA A 17 0.69 -6.90 14.16
C ALA A 17 0.35 -5.81 13.13
N GLY A 18 0.14 -6.22 11.89
CA GLY A 18 -0.12 -5.30 10.78
C GLY A 18 -0.62 -6.02 9.53
N ILE A 19 -0.79 -5.25 8.47
CA ILE A 19 -1.14 -5.75 7.14
C ILE A 19 -0.14 -5.13 6.16
N LEU A 20 0.63 -6.00 5.51
CA LEU A 20 1.52 -5.62 4.42
C LEU A 20 0.74 -5.61 3.11
N GLY A 21 1.00 -4.62 2.27
CA GLY A 21 0.45 -4.52 0.92
C GLY A 21 1.47 -3.94 -0.05
N LYS A 22 1.26 -4.20 -1.34
CA LYS A 22 2.04 -3.62 -2.42
C LYS A 22 1.09 -2.84 -3.33
N VAL A 23 1.41 -1.57 -3.58
CA VAL A 23 0.70 -0.73 -4.55
C VAL A 23 1.63 -0.44 -5.72
N THR A 24 1.21 -0.81 -6.92
CA THR A 24 1.91 -0.50 -8.16
C THR A 24 1.15 0.62 -8.86
N PHE A 25 1.77 1.78 -9.01
CA PHE A 25 1.24 2.90 -9.78
C PHE A 25 1.78 2.84 -11.21
N LEU A 26 0.90 2.73 -12.20
CA LEU A 26 1.24 2.65 -13.61
C LEU A 26 1.05 4.01 -14.29
N TYR A 27 2.08 4.48 -14.98
CA TYR A 27 2.08 5.76 -15.70
C TYR A 27 2.84 5.64 -17.03
N GLU A 28 2.78 6.68 -17.87
CA GLU A 28 3.31 6.64 -19.26
C GLU A 28 2.74 5.45 -20.07
N ASN A 29 1.42 5.34 -20.17
CA ASN A 29 0.73 4.24 -20.89
C ASN A 29 1.17 2.83 -20.45
N HIS A 30 1.34 2.61 -19.14
CA HIS A 30 1.81 1.35 -18.54
C HIS A 30 3.27 0.97 -18.84
N SER A 31 4.06 1.88 -19.43
CA SER A 31 5.49 1.62 -19.68
C SER A 31 6.40 1.91 -18.49
N GLN A 32 5.91 2.65 -17.50
CA GLN A 32 6.62 2.93 -16.25
C GLN A 32 5.75 2.62 -15.03
N SER A 33 6.41 2.24 -13.94
CA SER A 33 5.73 1.95 -12.69
C SER A 33 6.51 2.40 -11.46
N ILE A 34 5.76 2.81 -10.44
CA ILE A 34 6.29 3.04 -9.08
C ILE A 34 5.65 2.01 -8.16
N VAL A 35 6.48 1.23 -7.47
CA VAL A 35 6.03 0.20 -6.54
C VAL A 35 6.25 0.69 -5.11
N VAL A 36 5.18 0.70 -4.32
CA VAL A 36 5.20 1.12 -2.92
C VAL A 36 4.82 -0.06 -2.04
N HIS A 37 5.70 -0.41 -1.11
CA HIS A 37 5.40 -1.36 -0.05
C HIS A 37 4.81 -0.58 1.13
N VAL A 38 3.70 -1.08 1.64
CA VAL A 38 2.90 -0.42 2.66
C VAL A 38 2.71 -1.36 3.84
N ASP A 39 2.81 -0.81 5.05
CA ASP A 39 2.40 -1.46 6.28
C ASP A 39 1.32 -0.60 6.96
N ILE A 40 0.17 -1.21 7.26
CA ILE A 40 -0.93 -0.57 8.01
C ILE A 40 -1.28 -1.39 9.26
N PRO A 41 -1.88 -0.76 10.29
CA PRO A 41 -2.31 -1.48 11.48
C PRO A 41 -3.28 -2.63 11.15
N LEU A 42 -3.16 -3.74 11.89
CA LEU A 42 -4.05 -4.89 11.75
C LEU A 42 -5.46 -4.54 12.21
N ASP A 43 -6.44 -4.79 11.34
CA ASP A 43 -7.86 -4.62 11.62
C ASP A 43 -8.61 -5.88 11.12
N LYS A 44 -8.92 -6.79 12.04
CA LYS A 44 -9.52 -8.10 11.73
C LYS A 44 -10.99 -7.99 11.31
N GLU A 45 -11.64 -6.88 11.63
CA GLU A 45 -13.05 -6.63 11.34
C GLU A 45 -13.26 -5.83 10.04
N ALA A 46 -12.19 -5.25 9.49
CA ALA A 46 -12.25 -4.53 8.23
C ALA A 46 -12.45 -5.49 7.05
N SER A 47 -13.31 -5.08 6.12
CA SER A 47 -13.44 -5.78 4.84
C SER A 47 -12.20 -5.57 3.97
N LEU A 48 -11.99 -6.46 2.99
CA LEU A 48 -10.88 -6.35 2.05
C LEU A 48 -10.88 -4.99 1.32
N ALA A 49 -12.03 -4.50 0.88
CA ALA A 49 -12.15 -3.20 0.21
C ALA A 49 -11.70 -2.02 1.11
N VAL A 50 -11.98 -2.09 2.42
CA VAL A 50 -11.52 -1.09 3.38
C VAL A 50 -10.00 -1.18 3.56
N ILE A 51 -9.45 -2.40 3.62
CA ILE A 51 -8.01 -2.65 3.71
C ILE A 51 -7.29 -2.11 2.46
N GLU A 52 -7.80 -2.40 1.27
CA GLU A 52 -7.30 -1.89 -0.01
C GLU A 52 -7.28 -0.36 -0.05
N GLN A 53 -8.37 0.29 0.36
CA GLN A 53 -8.43 1.75 0.43
C GLN A 53 -7.38 2.33 1.38
N ARG A 54 -7.19 1.73 2.56
CA ARG A 54 -6.19 2.17 3.54
C ARG A 54 -4.76 1.98 3.01
N ILE A 55 -4.48 0.85 2.38
CA ILE A 55 -3.19 0.58 1.73
C ILE A 55 -2.91 1.63 0.65
N PHE A 56 -3.89 1.94 -0.18
CA PHE A 56 -3.76 2.94 -1.24
C PHE A 56 -3.47 4.35 -0.71
N GLU A 57 -4.22 4.81 0.29
CA GLU A 57 -4.00 6.13 0.88
C GLU A 57 -2.63 6.24 1.58
N GLN A 58 -2.20 5.16 2.27
CA GLN A 58 -0.87 5.11 2.87
C GLN A 58 0.24 5.10 1.81
N ALA A 59 0.07 4.40 0.69
CA ALA A 59 1.02 4.43 -0.43
C ALA A 59 1.18 5.84 -1.00
N LYS A 60 0.06 6.54 -1.24
CA LYS A 60 0.08 7.95 -1.72
C LYS A 60 0.77 8.87 -0.73
N LYS A 61 0.53 8.69 0.58
CA LYS A 61 1.18 9.47 1.62
C LYS A 61 2.70 9.28 1.58
N GLN A 62 3.18 8.03 1.55
CA GLN A 62 4.61 7.71 1.45
C GLN A 62 5.25 8.31 0.20
N LEU A 63 4.57 8.24 -0.95
CA LEU A 63 5.09 8.85 -2.19
C LEU A 63 5.18 10.37 -2.09
N LYS A 64 4.20 11.03 -1.48
CA LYS A 64 4.21 12.48 -1.31
C LYS A 64 5.34 12.91 -0.37
N GLU A 65 5.57 12.16 0.70
CA GLU A 65 6.69 12.39 1.64
C GLU A 65 8.02 12.26 0.90
N LEU A 66 8.24 11.16 0.18
CA LEU A 66 9.46 10.94 -0.61
C LEU A 66 9.67 12.04 -1.67
N ALA A 67 8.62 12.42 -2.39
CA ALA A 67 8.70 13.49 -3.40
C ALA A 67 8.98 14.88 -2.80
N SER A 68 8.74 15.07 -1.51
CA SER A 68 9.05 16.33 -0.80
C SER A 68 10.47 16.35 -0.23
N GLU A 69 11.13 15.19 -0.14
CA GLU A 69 12.50 15.01 0.36
C GLU A 69 13.57 15.10 -0.74
N ILE A 70 13.15 15.05 -2.01
CA ILE A 70 14.00 15.14 -3.21
C ILE A 70 13.88 16.51 -3.89
#